data_AF-A0A1Y2KV18-F1
#
_entry.id   AF-A0A1Y2KV18-F1
#
_cell.length_a   1.000
_cell.length_b   1.000
_cell.length_c   1.000
_cell.angle_alpha   90.00
_cell.angle_beta   90.00
_cell.angle_gamma   90.00
#
_symmetry.space_group_name_H-M   'P 1'
#
loop_
_entity.id
_entity.type
_entity.pdbx_description
1 polymer ?
#
loop_
_entity_poly.entity_id
_entity_poly.type
_entity_poly.pdbx_seq_one_letter_code
_entity_poly.pdbx_strand_id
1 'polypeptide(L)'
;MAGLLDDTPPPPVTMDSVEELRTYLWQQHQITVDADDPVLLVHTILRLSLDEQRRINDQYNRALSQTVRDASQDFTKDVLAAIEAFKAEALGDVVRERIKTMNETAEMAEDAIRQFSRLLRTQKILTTLNIIAVVFVVGVLSALTL
;
A
#
# COMPACT_ATOMS: atom_id res chain seq x y z
N MET A 1 46.38 46.96 -25.28
CA MET A 1 46.38 45.86 -26.28
C MET A 1 45.42 44.81 -25.77
N ALA A 2 44.13 44.94 -26.11
CA ALA A 2 43.09 43.99 -25.74
C ALA A 2 43.16 42.81 -26.71
N GLY A 3 43.20 41.60 -26.18
CA GLY A 3 43.52 40.39 -26.91
C GLY A 3 42.40 39.95 -27.85
N LEU A 4 42.78 39.49 -29.03
CA LEU A 4 41.99 38.84 -30.09
C LEU A 4 41.20 37.57 -29.67
N LEU A 5 41.04 37.31 -28.37
CA LEU A 5 40.48 36.07 -27.83
C LEU A 5 39.07 36.25 -27.22
N ASP A 6 38.55 37.48 -27.15
CA ASP A 6 37.28 37.77 -26.45
C ASP A 6 36.05 37.83 -27.37
N ASP A 7 36.24 37.79 -28.69
CA ASP A 7 35.15 37.87 -29.71
C ASP A 7 34.89 36.52 -30.42
N THR A 8 35.48 35.41 -29.96
CA THR A 8 35.23 34.11 -30.59
C THR A 8 33.84 33.58 -30.23
N PRO A 9 32.99 33.23 -31.23
CA PRO A 9 31.68 32.65 -30.96
C PRO A 9 31.82 31.37 -30.14
N PRO A 10 30.91 31.11 -29.19
CA PRO A 10 30.98 29.89 -28.38
C PRO A 10 30.96 28.66 -29.28
N PRO A 11 31.72 27.60 -28.95
CA PRO A 11 31.69 26.38 -29.72
C PRO A 11 30.25 25.87 -29.84
N PRO A 12 29.81 25.44 -31.04
CA PRO A 12 28.47 24.92 -31.22
C PRO A 12 28.26 23.68 -30.32
N VAL A 13 27.08 23.61 -29.70
CA VAL A 13 26.72 22.57 -28.72
C VAL A 13 26.73 21.17 -29.36
N THR A 14 26.44 21.09 -30.65
CA THR A 14 26.62 19.89 -31.49
C THR A 14 27.16 20.31 -32.85
N MET A 15 28.06 19.49 -33.42
CA MET A 15 28.48 19.59 -34.81
C MET A 15 28.00 18.34 -35.52
N ASP A 16 27.00 18.51 -36.38
CA ASP A 16 26.29 17.40 -36.99
C ASP A 16 26.87 17.05 -38.36
N SER A 17 27.83 17.82 -38.87
CA SER A 17 28.57 17.48 -40.09
C SER A 17 30.07 17.82 -40.02
N VAL A 18 30.87 17.10 -40.81
CA VAL A 18 32.30 17.35 -40.98
C VAL A 18 32.54 18.74 -41.60
N GLU A 19 31.63 19.20 -42.45
CA GLU A 19 31.73 20.51 -43.10
C GLU A 19 31.46 21.65 -42.11
N GLU A 20 30.58 21.46 -41.13
CA GLU A 20 30.39 22.39 -40.01
C GLU A 20 31.65 22.51 -39.16
N LEU A 21 32.32 21.38 -38.87
CA LEU A 21 33.61 21.41 -38.16
C LEU A 21 34.67 22.19 -38.95
N ARG A 22 34.79 21.93 -40.26
CA ARG A 22 35.75 22.65 -41.12
C ARG A 22 35.45 24.14 -41.17
N THR A 23 34.18 24.51 -41.31
CA THR A 23 33.72 25.90 -41.31
C THR A 23 34.04 26.58 -39.98
N TYR A 24 33.81 25.90 -38.85
CA TYR A 24 34.11 26.42 -37.53
C TYR A 24 35.62 26.58 -37.28
N LEU A 25 36.43 25.58 -37.63
CA LEU A 25 37.89 25.65 -37.50
C LEU A 25 38.47 26.78 -38.35
N TRP A 26 37.91 27.01 -39.54
CA TRP A 26 38.24 28.15 -40.37
C TRP A 26 37.83 29.48 -39.72
N GLN A 27 36.58 29.61 -39.28
CA GLN A 27 36.07 30.86 -38.69
C GLN A 27 36.78 31.23 -37.38
N GLN A 28 37.06 30.25 -36.53
CA GLN A 28 37.59 30.49 -35.19
C GLN A 28 39.11 30.50 -35.12
N HIS A 29 39.78 29.65 -35.90
CA HIS A 29 41.22 29.47 -35.82
C HIS A 29 41.95 29.88 -37.10
N GLN A 30 41.25 30.28 -38.17
CA GLN A 30 41.81 30.55 -39.49
C GLN A 30 42.63 29.36 -40.04
N ILE A 31 42.24 28.14 -39.65
CA ILE A 31 42.87 26.89 -40.10
C ILE A 31 42.01 26.29 -41.22
N THR A 32 42.62 26.10 -42.38
CA THR A 32 42.00 25.37 -43.49
C THR A 32 42.30 23.89 -43.34
N VAL A 33 41.26 23.08 -43.14
CA VAL A 33 41.39 21.63 -42.99
C VAL A 33 41.02 20.97 -44.31
N ASP A 34 41.94 20.17 -44.84
CA ASP A 34 41.71 19.41 -46.08
C ASP A 34 40.88 18.14 -45.80
N ALA A 35 40.28 17.56 -46.83
CA ALA A 35 39.42 16.38 -46.70
C ALA A 35 40.17 15.15 -46.13
N ASP A 36 41.47 15.05 -46.40
CA ASP A 36 42.33 13.95 -45.95
C ASP A 36 43.04 14.24 -44.61
N ASP A 37 42.72 15.35 -43.94
CA ASP A 37 43.37 15.73 -42.70
C ASP A 37 43.00 14.76 -41.55
N PRO A 38 43.98 14.22 -40.81
CA PRO A 38 43.74 13.31 -39.69
C PRO A 38 42.86 13.90 -38.58
N VAL A 39 42.76 15.23 -38.45
CA VAL A 39 41.87 15.86 -37.47
C VAL A 39 40.40 15.52 -37.72
N LEU A 40 40.00 15.36 -39.00
CA LEU A 40 38.64 14.98 -39.36
C LEU A 40 38.37 13.51 -39.01
N LEU A 41 39.36 12.64 -39.20
CA LEU A 41 39.28 11.24 -38.79
C LEU A 41 39.09 11.11 -37.26
N VAL A 42 39.85 11.86 -36.47
CA VAL A 42 39.71 11.89 -35.01
C VAL A 42 38.32 12.38 -34.61
N HIS A 43 37.82 13.45 -35.24
CA HIS A 43 36.46 13.93 -34.99
C HIS A 43 35.40 12.87 -35.29
N THR A 44 35.49 12.18 -36.43
CA THR A 44 34.55 11.11 -36.79
C THR A 44 34.58 9.96 -35.79
N ILE A 45 35.76 9.53 -35.33
CA ILE A 45 35.89 8.47 -34.31
C ILE A 45 35.25 8.89 -32.98
N LEU A 46 35.52 10.11 -32.51
CA LEU A 46 34.94 10.61 -31.27
C LEU A 46 33.43 10.75 -31.37
N ARG A 47 32.91 11.21 -32.51
CA ARG A 47 31.48 11.31 -32.75
C ARG A 47 30.80 9.94 -32.76
N LEU A 48 31.35 8.96 -33.48
CA LEU A 48 30.84 7.59 -33.47
C LEU A 48 30.83 7.00 -32.06
N SER A 49 31.87 7.30 -31.26
CA SER A 49 31.96 6.85 -29.87
C SER A 49 30.87 7.49 -29.00
N LEU A 50 30.59 8.79 -29.17
CA LEU A 50 29.52 9.49 -28.47
C LEU A 50 28.13 8.98 -28.86
N ASP A 51 27.91 8.70 -30.14
CA ASP A 51 26.63 8.16 -30.63
C ASP A 51 26.39 6.74 -30.11
N GLU A 52 27.42 5.89 -30.09
CA GLU A 52 27.33 4.57 -29.47
C GLU A 52 27.08 4.67 -27.96
N GLN A 53 27.71 5.63 -27.28
CA GLN A 53 27.49 5.84 -25.85
C GLN A 53 26.06 6.33 -25.55
N ARG A 54 25.49 7.20 -26.39
CA ARG A 54 24.07 7.59 -26.32
C ARG A 54 23.17 6.37 -26.50
N ARG A 55 23.43 5.54 -27.50
CA ARG A 55 22.66 4.31 -27.76
C ARG A 55 22.69 3.35 -26.56
N ILE A 56 23.86 3.16 -25.97
CA ILE A 56 24.04 2.33 -24.77
C ILE A 56 23.29 2.94 -23.59
N ASN A 57 23.38 4.25 -23.38
CA ASN A 57 22.67 4.94 -22.30
C ASN A 57 21.14 4.79 -22.45
N ASP A 58 20.61 4.96 -23.67
CA ASP A 58 19.19 4.75 -23.96
C ASP A 58 18.73 3.30 -23.72
N GLN A 59 19.61 2.32 -23.93
CA GLN A 59 19.33 0.93 -23.58
C GLN A 59 19.31 0.74 -22.06
N TYR A 60 20.30 1.26 -21.34
CA TYR A 60 20.32 1.21 -19.87
C TYR A 60 19.12 1.89 -19.24
N ASN A 61 18.73 3.06 -19.75
CA ASN A 61 17.59 3.80 -19.21
C ASN A 61 16.27 3.05 -19.42
N ARG A 62 16.10 2.41 -20.58
CA ARG A 62 14.96 1.51 -20.85
C ARG A 62 14.97 0.29 -19.94
N ALA A 63 16.12 -0.37 -19.78
CA ALA A 63 16.26 -1.53 -18.90
C ALA A 63 15.98 -1.16 -17.45
N LEU A 64 16.55 -0.07 -16.94
CA LEU A 64 16.32 0.44 -15.60
C LEU A 64 14.83 0.75 -15.37
N SER A 65 14.20 1.46 -16.31
CA SER A 65 12.77 1.75 -16.25
C SER A 65 11.91 0.49 -16.20
N GLN A 66 12.31 -0.56 -16.93
CA GLN A 66 11.61 -1.84 -16.90
C GLN A 66 11.80 -2.56 -15.57
N THR A 67 13.04 -2.68 -15.09
CA THR A 67 13.35 -3.30 -13.80
C THR A 67 12.61 -2.61 -12.64
N VAL A 68 12.55 -1.28 -12.64
CA VAL A 68 11.82 -0.52 -11.61
C VAL A 68 10.32 -0.80 -11.68
N ARG A 69 9.74 -0.90 -12.89
CA ARG A 69 8.33 -1.26 -13.07
C ARG A 69 8.05 -2.66 -12.54
N ASP A 70 8.87 -3.63 -12.91
CA ASP A 70 8.70 -5.03 -12.52
C ASP A 70 8.83 -5.17 -10.99
N ALA A 71 9.85 -4.57 -10.39
CA ALA A 71 10.04 -4.57 -8.94
C ALA A 71 8.88 -3.90 -8.19
N SER A 72 8.32 -2.80 -8.74
CA SER A 72 7.16 -2.12 -8.14
C SER A 72 5.89 -2.97 -8.21
N GLN A 73 5.69 -3.69 -9.32
CA GLN A 73 4.56 -4.60 -9.48
C GLN A 73 4.66 -5.79 -8.52
N ASP A 74 5.84 -6.39 -8.39
CA ASP A 74 6.05 -7.52 -7.49
C ASP A 74 5.92 -7.10 -6.03
N PHE A 75 6.47 -5.95 -5.64
CA PHE A 75 6.24 -5.37 -4.31
C PHE A 75 4.75 -5.15 -4.02
N THR A 76 4.00 -4.65 -4.99
CA THR A 76 2.54 -4.44 -4.85
C THR A 76 1.80 -5.76 -4.66
N LYS A 77 2.17 -6.82 -5.39
CA LYS A 77 1.58 -8.16 -5.22
C LYS A 77 1.89 -8.72 -3.84
N ASP A 78 3.12 -8.58 -3.37
CA ASP A 78 3.54 -9.07 -2.05
C ASP A 78 2.77 -8.36 -0.93
N VAL A 79 2.61 -7.04 -1.03
CA VAL A 79 1.81 -6.27 -0.07
C VAL A 79 0.34 -6.68 -0.10
N LEU A 80 -0.24 -6.88 -1.29
CA LEU A 80 -1.63 -7.36 -1.42
C LEU A 80 -1.80 -8.75 -0.80
N ALA A 81 -0.87 -9.67 -1.06
CA ALA A 81 -0.87 -11.01 -0.47
C ALA A 81 -0.74 -10.95 1.06
N ALA A 82 0.12 -10.08 1.59
CA ALA A 82 0.26 -9.87 3.03
C ALA A 82 -1.02 -9.28 3.66
N ILE A 83 -1.67 -8.32 3.00
CA ILE A 83 -2.96 -7.76 3.43
C ILE A 83 -4.04 -8.85 3.42
N GLU A 84 -4.08 -9.69 2.40
CA GLU A 84 -5.07 -10.77 2.29
C GLU A 84 -4.85 -11.83 3.37
N ALA A 85 -3.59 -12.21 3.62
CA ALA A 85 -3.22 -13.10 4.73
C ALA A 85 -3.61 -12.49 6.09
N PHE A 86 -3.28 -11.22 6.31
CA PHE A 86 -3.66 -10.50 7.54
C PHE A 86 -5.18 -10.43 7.72
N LYS A 87 -5.93 -10.18 6.64
CA LYS A 87 -7.39 -10.16 6.66
C LYS A 87 -7.97 -11.52 6.99
N ALA A 88 -7.42 -12.60 6.43
CA ALA A 88 -7.85 -13.97 6.72
C ALA A 88 -7.59 -14.36 8.18
N GLU A 89 -6.42 -14.00 8.71
CA GLU A 89 -6.03 -14.28 10.09
C GLU A 89 -6.84 -13.43 11.09
N ALA A 90 -6.98 -12.13 10.84
CA ALA A 90 -7.78 -11.22 11.66
C ALA A 90 -9.27 -11.59 11.66
N LEU A 91 -9.84 -12.01 10.51
CA LEU A 91 -11.22 -12.52 10.46
C LEU A 91 -11.34 -13.83 11.23
N GLY A 92 -10.37 -14.73 11.13
CA GLY A 92 -10.36 -16.00 11.86
C GLY A 92 -10.39 -15.79 13.38
N ASP A 93 -9.49 -14.96 13.90
CA ASP A 93 -9.39 -14.71 15.34
C ASP A 93 -10.55 -13.89 15.89
N VAL A 94 -10.96 -12.81 15.21
CA VAL A 94 -12.09 -11.97 15.66
C VAL A 94 -13.42 -12.75 15.61
N VAL A 95 -13.63 -13.59 14.60
CA VAL A 95 -14.84 -14.44 14.53
C VAL A 95 -14.78 -15.52 15.61
N ARG A 96 -13.62 -16.12 15.87
CA ARG A 96 -13.45 -17.12 16.94
C ARG A 96 -13.72 -16.55 18.32
N GLU A 97 -13.24 -15.33 18.59
CA GLU A 97 -13.46 -14.65 19.86
C GLU A 97 -14.92 -14.22 20.05
N ARG A 98 -15.58 -13.76 18.97
CA ARG A 98 -17.03 -13.47 18.98
C ARG A 98 -17.88 -14.72 19.19
N ILE A 99 -17.53 -15.85 18.58
CA ILE A 99 -18.23 -17.12 18.81
C ILE A 99 -18.03 -17.59 20.25
N LYS A 100 -16.81 -17.49 20.78
CA LYS A 100 -16.51 -17.85 22.18
C LYS A 100 -17.33 -17.00 23.16
N THR A 101 -17.33 -15.67 22.99
CA THR A 101 -18.12 -14.77 23.85
C THR A 101 -19.62 -14.97 23.69
N MET A 102 -20.13 -15.24 22.48
CA MET A 102 -21.54 -15.61 22.29
C MET A 102 -21.90 -16.92 22.99
N ASN A 103 -21.03 -17.93 22.95
CA ASN A 103 -21.27 -19.21 23.59
C ASN A 103 -21.26 -19.08 25.13
N GLU A 104 -20.31 -18.33 25.69
CA GLU A 104 -20.28 -17.99 27.11
C GLU A 104 -21.54 -17.22 27.55
N THR A 105 -22.00 -16.28 26.72
CA THR A 105 -23.23 -15.51 26.98
C THR A 105 -24.48 -16.40 26.92
N ALA A 106 -24.52 -17.36 25.98
CA ALA A 106 -25.61 -18.33 25.87
C ALA A 106 -25.67 -19.26 27.09
N GLU A 107 -24.52 -19.73 27.57
CA GLU A 107 -24.43 -20.56 28.78
C GLU A 107 -24.90 -19.81 30.04
N MET A 108 -24.50 -18.55 30.19
CA MET A 108 -25.00 -17.68 31.27
C MET A 108 -26.50 -17.43 31.17
N ALA A 109 -27.04 -17.26 29.95
CA ALA A 109 -28.47 -17.08 29.73
C ALA A 109 -29.26 -18.35 30.08
N GLU A 110 -28.75 -19.54 29.72
CA GLU A 110 -29.35 -20.82 30.13
C GLU A 110 -29.37 -20.98 31.65
N ASP A 111 -28.29 -20.63 32.33
CA ASP A 111 -28.23 -20.66 33.80
C ASP A 111 -29.19 -19.66 34.45
N ALA A 112 -29.31 -18.46 33.90
CA ALA A 112 -30.28 -17.46 34.35
C ALA A 112 -31.72 -17.97 34.18
N ILE A 113 -32.04 -18.60 33.04
CA ILE A 113 -33.36 -19.20 32.78
C ILE A 113 -33.63 -20.36 33.77
N ARG A 114 -32.63 -21.22 34.02
CA ARG A 114 -32.74 -22.30 35.01
C ARG A 114 -33.03 -21.75 36.41
N GLN A 115 -32.33 -20.70 36.84
CA GLN A 115 -32.60 -20.06 38.13
C GLN A 115 -33.97 -19.38 38.18
N PHE A 116 -34.36 -18.65 37.13
CA PHE A 116 -35.68 -18.03 37.03
C PHE A 116 -36.80 -19.07 37.15
N SER A 117 -36.67 -20.22 36.50
CA SER A 117 -37.66 -21.30 36.59
C SER A 117 -37.82 -21.85 38.01
N ARG A 118 -36.72 -21.93 38.78
CA ARG A 118 -36.73 -22.37 40.19
C ARG A 118 -37.38 -21.32 41.10
N LEU A 119 -37.06 -20.04 40.88
CA LEU A 119 -37.68 -18.93 41.62
C LEU A 119 -39.18 -18.88 41.37
N LEU A 120 -39.63 -19.02 40.12
CA LEU A 120 -41.06 -19.05 39.78
C LEU A 120 -41.80 -20.23 40.41
N ARG A 121 -41.20 -21.43 40.46
CA ARG A 121 -41.79 -22.57 41.20
C ARG A 121 -41.96 -22.26 42.68
N THR A 122 -40.94 -21.65 43.29
CA THR A 122 -40.95 -21.29 44.71
C THR A 122 -42.03 -20.24 44.98
N GLN A 123 -42.10 -19.20 44.16
CA GLN A 123 -43.12 -18.17 44.25
C GLN A 123 -44.53 -18.75 44.09
N LYS A 124 -44.74 -19.67 43.13
CA LYS A 124 -46.02 -20.35 42.94
C LYS A 124 -46.47 -21.06 44.22
N ILE A 125 -45.57 -21.80 44.88
CA ILE A 125 -45.86 -22.49 46.14
C ILE A 125 -46.26 -21.49 47.23
N LEU A 126 -45.47 -20.43 47.43
CA LEU A 126 -45.77 -19.40 48.44
C LEU A 126 -47.11 -18.71 48.17
N THR A 127 -47.43 -18.36 46.93
CA THR A 127 -48.70 -17.73 46.58
C THR A 127 -49.88 -18.66 46.85
N THR A 128 -49.77 -19.95 46.50
CA THR A 128 -50.80 -20.95 46.83
C THR A 128 -51.00 -21.09 48.35
N LEU A 129 -49.91 -21.13 49.11
CA LEU A 129 -49.95 -21.21 50.57
C LEU A 129 -50.61 -19.96 51.18
N ASN A 130 -50.30 -18.78 50.65
CA ASN A 130 -50.89 -17.52 51.09
C ASN A 130 -52.40 -17.48 50.82
N ILE A 131 -52.85 -17.95 49.65
CA ILE A 131 -54.28 -18.07 49.33
C ILE A 131 -54.99 -19.01 50.33
N ILE A 132 -54.39 -20.16 50.66
CA ILE A 132 -54.95 -21.10 51.65
C ILE A 132 -55.04 -20.43 53.03
N ALA A 133 -54.00 -19.73 53.46
CA ALA A 133 -53.98 -19.03 54.74
C ALA A 133 -55.07 -17.95 54.82
N VAL A 134 -55.26 -17.16 53.75
CA VAL A 134 -56.33 -16.15 53.67
C VAL A 134 -57.71 -16.81 53.78
N VAL A 135 -57.96 -17.91 53.05
CA VAL A 135 -59.24 -18.64 53.14
C VAL A 135 -59.49 -19.17 54.55
N PHE A 136 -58.45 -19.69 55.21
CA PHE A 136 -58.56 -20.19 56.58
C PHE A 136 -58.87 -19.09 57.58
N VAL A 137 -58.17 -17.95 57.49
CA VAL A 137 -58.42 -16.78 58.35
C VAL A 137 -59.83 -16.25 58.16
N VAL A 138 -60.29 -16.11 56.91
CA VAL A 138 -61.67 -15.67 56.61
C VAL A 138 -62.68 -16.68 57.15
N GLY A 139 -62.46 -17.99 56.96
CA GLY A 139 -63.35 -19.02 57.46
C GLY A 139 -63.45 -19.06 58.99
N VAL A 140 -62.32 -18.91 59.69
CA VAL A 140 -62.28 -18.84 61.16
C VAL A 140 -62.98 -17.59 61.67
N LEU A 141 -62.73 -16.43 61.07
CA LEU A 141 -63.45 -15.19 61.40
C LEU A 141 -64.95 -15.35 61.17
N SER A 142 -65.37 -15.90 60.03
CA SER A 142 -66.79 -16.13 59.72
C SER A 142 -67.46 -17.09 60.72
N ALA A 143 -66.77 -18.14 61.16
CA ALA A 143 -67.28 -19.09 62.15
C ALA A 143 -67.33 -18.54 63.59
N LEU A 144 -66.49 -17.55 63.93
CA LEU A 144 -66.51 -16.85 65.22
C LEU A 144 -67.56 -15.73 65.27
N THR A 145 -67.99 -15.21 64.11
CA THR A 145 -69.00 -14.15 64.00
C THR A 145 -70.44 -14.66 63.83
N LEU A 146 -70.64 -15.97 63.68
CA LEU A 146 -71.94 -16.64 63.55
C LEU A 146 -72.32 -17.34 64.87
#